data_AF-A0A6A5GAZ9-F1
#
_entry.id   AF-A0A6A5GAZ9-F1
#
_cell.length_a   1.000
_cell.length_b   1.000
_cell.length_c   1.000
_cell.angle_alpha   90.00
_cell.angle_beta   90.00
_cell.angle_gamma   90.00
#
_symmetry.space_group_name_H-M   'P 1'
#
loop_
_entity.id
_entity.type
_entity.pdbx_description
1 polymer ?
#
loop_
_entity_poly.entity_id
_entity_poly.type
_entity_poly.pdbx_seq_one_letter_code
_entity_poly.pdbx_strand_id
1 'polypeptide(L)'
;MNITNTTLFSKVVGPRPQGTYQGIYQMAGSFGRMVAPLLMSTTYTFFGPRVPWLILIVNFVSVIAAWIVLREKMVPFEKYEAKRIQPNV
;
A
#
# COMPACT_ATOMS: atom_id res chain seq x y z
N MET A 1 -12.72 5.64 -2.25
CA MET A 1 -11.79 5.17 -3.30
C MET A 1 -11.48 6.38 -4.17
N ASN A 2 -10.24 6.87 -4.17
CA ASN A 2 -9.90 8.13 -4.84
C ASN A 2 -9.59 7.89 -6.33
N ILE A 3 -10.24 8.63 -7.23
CA ILE A 3 -10.17 8.43 -8.70
C ILE A 3 -8.75 8.66 -9.25
N THR A 4 -7.96 9.49 -8.56
CA THR A 4 -6.54 9.70 -8.86
C THR A 4 -5.71 8.43 -8.65
N ASN A 5 -6.08 7.59 -7.67
CA ASN A 5 -5.32 6.37 -7.37
C ASN A 5 -5.59 5.26 -8.41
N THR A 6 -6.83 5.15 -8.91
CA THR A 6 -7.20 4.17 -9.94
C THR A 6 -6.60 4.51 -11.30
N THR A 7 -6.48 5.80 -11.62
CA THR A 7 -5.86 6.28 -12.87
C THR A 7 -4.34 6.10 -12.87
N LEU A 8 -3.66 6.41 -11.76
CA LEU A 8 -2.22 6.12 -11.57
C LEU A 8 -1.92 4.61 -11.68
N PHE A 9 -2.75 3.77 -11.05
CA PHE A 9 -2.58 2.33 -11.07
C PHE A 9 -2.72 1.75 -12.48
N SER A 10 -3.61 2.30 -13.32
CA SER A 10 -3.78 1.87 -14.71
C SER A 10 -2.58 2.18 -15.59
N LYS A 11 -1.95 3.35 -15.39
CA LYS A 11 -0.72 3.70 -16.12
C LYS A 11 0.50 2.89 -15.69
N VAL A 12 0.61 2.54 -14.40
CA VAL A 12 1.76 1.79 -13.89
C VAL A 12 1.66 0.29 -14.20
N VAL A 13 0.46 -0.30 -14.21
CA VAL A 13 0.30 -1.77 -14.27
C VAL A 13 0.22 -2.34 -15.71
N GLY A 14 -0.20 -1.55 -16.70
CA GLY A 14 -0.48 -2.05 -18.05
C GLY A 14 -1.61 -3.09 -18.07
N PRO A 15 -1.79 -3.89 -19.16
CA PRO A 15 -2.91 -4.82 -19.37
C PRO A 15 -2.82 -6.12 -18.54
N ARG A 16 -2.28 -6.04 -17.33
CA ARG A 16 -2.23 -7.14 -16.35
C ARG A 16 -3.55 -7.26 -15.59
N PRO A 17 -3.85 -8.39 -14.91
CA PRO A 17 -5.10 -8.59 -14.18
C PRO A 17 -5.24 -7.63 -12.99
N GLN A 18 -5.66 -6.40 -13.29
CA GLN A 18 -5.80 -5.26 -12.38
C GLN A 18 -6.82 -5.55 -11.28
N GLY A 19 -7.86 -6.34 -11.60
CA GLY A 19 -8.89 -6.77 -10.66
C GLY A 19 -8.35 -7.60 -9.48
N THR A 20 -7.40 -8.52 -9.71
CA THR A 20 -6.83 -9.35 -8.63
C THR A 20 -5.97 -8.52 -7.69
N TYR A 21 -5.10 -7.65 -8.22
CA TYR A 21 -4.28 -6.76 -7.41
C TYR A 21 -5.12 -5.75 -6.62
N GLN A 22 -6.14 -5.18 -7.26
CA GLN A 22 -7.07 -4.27 -6.60
C GLN A 22 -7.95 -5.00 -5.56
N GLY A 23 -8.29 -6.27 -5.78
CA GLY A 23 -9.00 -7.12 -4.83
C GLY A 23 -8.16 -7.41 -3.59
N ILE A 24 -6.89 -7.80 -3.75
CA ILE A 24 -5.97 -8.04 -2.63
C ILE A 24 -5.74 -6.75 -1.83
N TYR A 25 -5.56 -5.61 -2.50
CA TYR A 25 -5.41 -4.31 -1.84
C TYR A 25 -6.66 -3.95 -1.01
N GLN A 26 -7.86 -4.17 -1.56
CA GLN A 26 -9.10 -3.93 -0.85
C GLN A 26 -9.30 -4.88 0.34
N MET A 27 -9.00 -6.17 0.18
CA MET A 27 -9.08 -7.14 1.28
C MET A 27 -8.11 -6.79 2.41
N ALA A 28 -6.86 -6.45 2.10
CA ALA A 28 -5.89 -6.01 3.10
C ALA A 28 -6.36 -4.76 3.86
N GLY A 29 -6.94 -3.79 3.14
CA GLY A 29 -7.52 -2.59 3.75
C GLY A 29 -8.71 -2.88 4.67
N SER A 30 -9.60 -3.81 4.28
CA SER A 30 -10.74 -4.23 5.11
C SER A 30 -10.30 -5.02 6.34
N PHE A 31 -9.31 -5.90 6.19
CA PHE A 31 -8.74 -6.67 7.30
C PHE A 31 -8.07 -5.74 8.33
N GLY A 32 -7.30 -4.75 7.88
CA GLY A 32 -6.71 -3.74 8.75
C GLY A 32 -7.75 -2.96 9.56
N ARG A 33 -8.89 -2.59 8.96
CA ARG A 33 -9.98 -1.91 9.66
C ARG A 33 -10.69 -2.78 10.69
N MET A 34 -10.75 -4.09 10.48
CA MET A 34 -11.31 -5.03 11.46
C MET A 34 -10.37 -5.22 12.65
N VAL A 35 -9.06 -5.33 12.40
CA VAL A 35 -8.05 -5.63 13.42
C VAL A 35 -7.66 -4.40 14.24
N ALA A 36 -7.63 -3.20 13.63
CA ALA A 36 -7.25 -1.95 14.29
C ALA A 36 -8.02 -1.65 15.59
N PRO A 37 -9.37 -1.68 15.65
CA PRO A 37 -10.11 -1.40 16.87
C PRO A 37 -9.90 -2.48 17.95
N LEU A 38 -9.68 -3.75 17.56
CA LEU A 38 -9.39 -4.82 18.51
C LEU A 38 -8.03 -4.63 19.19
N LEU A 39 -7.00 -4.27 18.43
CA LEU A 39 -5.68 -3.95 18.98
C LEU A 39 -5.69 -2.69 19.83
N MET A 40 -6.43 -1.65 19.42
CA MET A 40 -6.55 -0.42 20.19
C MET A 40 -7.30 -0.64 21.50
N SER A 41 -8.42 -1.38 21.48
CA SER A 41 -9.24 -1.67 22.66
C SER A 41 -8.48 -2.50 23.70
N THR A 42 -7.78 -3.55 23.25
CA THR A 42 -6.96 -4.39 24.13
C THR A 42 -5.79 -3.61 24.72
N THR A 43 -5.05 -2.85 23.91
CA THR A 43 -3.89 -2.09 24.39
C THR A 43 -4.30 -0.96 25.35
N TYR A 44 -5.42 -0.29 25.09
CA TYR A 44 -5.97 0.74 25.98
C TYR A 44 -6.29 0.17 27.37
N THR A 45 -6.85 -1.04 27.42
CA THR A 45 -7.29 -1.68 28.67
C THR A 45 -6.10 -2.10 29.55
N PHE A 46 -5.02 -2.59 28.96
CA PHE A 46 -3.86 -3.09 29.71
C PHE A 46 -2.82 -2.02 30.08
N PHE A 47 -2.61 -1.02 29.22
CA PHE A 47 -1.50 -0.07 29.37
C PHE A 47 -1.94 1.40 29.45
N GLY A 48 -3.25 1.65 29.49
CA GLY A 48 -3.79 3.00 29.53
C GLY A 48 -3.64 3.78 28.22
N PRO A 49 -3.99 5.08 28.20
CA PRO A 49 -4.16 5.85 26.97
C PRO A 49 -2.87 6.16 26.20
N ARG A 50 -1.67 6.11 26.83
CA ARG A 50 -0.42 6.51 26.17
C ARG A 50 0.10 5.51 25.13
N VAL A 51 -0.07 4.20 25.38
CA VAL A 51 0.49 3.15 24.51
C VAL A 51 -0.21 3.03 23.16
N PRO A 52 -1.56 3.13 23.06
CA PRO A 52 -2.26 3.20 21.77
C PRO A 52 -1.73 4.29 20.83
N TRP A 53 -1.45 5.48 21.37
CA TRP A 53 -0.89 6.59 20.60
C TRP A 53 0.52 6.30 20.07
N LEU A 54 1.36 5.65 20.88
CA LEU A 54 2.71 5.29 20.47
C LEU A 54 2.70 4.22 19.36
N ILE A 55 1.79 3.24 19.45
CA ILE A 55 1.57 2.24 18.40
C ILE A 55 1.15 2.91 17.09
N LEU A 56 0.27 3.91 17.15
CA LEU A 56 -0.17 4.65 15.98
C LEU A 56 1.01 5.38 15.31
N ILE A 57 1.83 6.08 16.09
CA ILE A 57 3.01 6.80 15.59
C ILE A 57 4.00 5.83 14.93
N VAL A 58 4.29 4.71 15.57
CA VAL A 58 5.18 3.67 15.00
C VAL A 58 4.61 3.12 13.70
N ASN A 59 3.29 2.89 13.63
CA ASN A 59 2.64 2.43 12.41
C ASN A 59 2.81 3.45 11.26
N PHE A 60 2.57 4.74 11.51
CA PHE A 60 2.78 5.79 10.51
C PHE A 60 4.23 5.86 10.03
N VAL A 61 5.21 5.82 10.95
CA VAL A 61 6.63 5.82 10.60
C VAL A 61 6.98 4.61 9.74
N SER A 62 6.45 3.42 10.06
CA SER A 62 6.70 2.21 9.28
C SER A 62 6.14 2.31 7.85
N VAL A 63 4.96 2.92 7.67
CA VAL A 63 4.34 3.13 6.35
C VAL A 63 5.17 4.12 5.53
N ILE A 64 5.63 5.21 6.15
CA ILE A 64 6.48 6.21 5.49
C ILE A 64 7.82 5.59 5.09
N ALA A 65 8.45 4.81 5.98
CA ALA A 65 9.70 4.12 5.70
C ALA A 65 9.54 3.12 4.55
N ALA A 66 8.47 2.31 4.57
CA ALA A 66 8.15 1.40 3.48
C ALA A 66 7.96 2.15 2.15
N TRP A 67 7.27 3.29 2.17
CA TRP A 67 7.12 4.17 1.01
C TRP A 67 8.47 4.64 0.45
N ILE A 68 9.38 5.08 1.31
CA ILE A 68 10.71 5.55 0.90
C ILE A 68 11.54 4.41 0.30
N VAL A 69 11.52 3.22 0.90
CA VAL A 69 12.27 2.05 0.39
C VAL A 69 11.68 1.57 -0.94
N LEU A 70 10.35 1.48 -1.03
CA LEU A 70 9.65 1.00 -2.23
C LEU A 70 9.60 2.04 -3.35
N ARG A 71 9.97 3.31 -3.09
CA ARG A 71 9.98 4.39 -4.09
C ARG A 71 10.79 4.04 -5.33
N GLU A 72 11.90 3.32 -5.16
CA GLU A 72 12.77 2.91 -6.27
C GLU A 72 12.14 1.81 -7.12
N LYS A 73 11.21 1.04 -6.55
CA LYS A 73 10.47 -0.02 -7.24
C LYS A 73 9.18 0.48 -7.90
N MET A 74 8.72 1.70 -7.58
CA MET A 74 7.56 2.35 -8.19
C MET A 74 7.88 3.06 -9.52
N VAL A 75 9.08 2.86 -10.08
CA VAL A 75 9.46 3.38 -11.41
C VAL A 75 8.52 2.75 -12.46
N PRO A 76 7.86 3.57 -13.31
CA PRO A 76 6.83 3.10 -14.25
C PRO A 76 7.31 1.95 -15.14
N PHE A 77 6.45 0.94 -15.31
CA PHE A 77 6.66 -0.17 -16.24
C PHE A 77 6.82 0.29 -17.70
N GLU A 78 6.53 1.55 -18.02
CA GLU A 78 6.85 2.19 -19.31
C GLU A 78 8.29 1.90 -19.77
N LYS A 79 9.26 1.89 -18.83
CA LYS A 79 10.66 1.57 -19.14
C LYS A 79 10.91 0.09 -19.46
N TYR A 80 10.09 -0.82 -18.94
CA TYR A 80 10.16 -2.25 -19.21
C TYR A 80 9.46 -2.62 -20.53
N GLU A 81 8.39 -1.91 -20.89
CA GLU A 81 7.69 -2.11 -22.16
C GLU A 81 8.43 -1.45 -23.34
N ALA A 82 9.00 -0.25 -23.16
CA ALA A 82 9.89 0.37 -24.15
C ALA A 82 11.10 -0.50 -24.50
N LYS A 83 11.57 -1.32 -23.55
CA LYS A 83 12.66 -2.31 -23.77
C LYS A 83 12.21 -3.57 -24.51
N ARG A 84 10.91 -3.88 -24.56
CA ARG A 84 10.35 -4.95 -25.41
C ARG A 84 10.05 -4.49 -26.83
N ILE A 85 9.76 -3.20 -27.04
CA ILE A 85 9.41 -2.62 -28.36
C ILE A 85 10.64 -2.09 -29.11
N GLN A 86 11.83 -2.06 -28.48
CA GLN A 86 13.10 -2.02 -29.21
C GLN A 86 13.64 -3.45 -29.35
N PRO A 87 13.15 -4.24 -30.32
CA PRO A 87 13.87 -5.43 -30.75
C PRO A 87 15.20 -4.94 -31.34
N ASN A 88 16.27 -5.52 -30.82
CA ASN A 88 17.57 -5.70 -31.46
C ASN A 88 17.60 -5.35 -32.96
N VAL A 89 17.83 -4.08 -33.27
CA VAL A 89 18.36 -3.63 -34.57
C VAL A 89 19.88 -3.74 -34.52
#